data_AF-A0A6N6RWT8-F1
#
_entry.id   AF-A0A6N6RWT8-F1
#
_cell.length_a   1.000
_cell.length_b   1.000
_cell.length_c   1.000
_cell.angle_alpha   90.00
_cell.angle_beta   90.00
_cell.angle_gamma   90.00
#
_symmetry.space_group_name_H-M   'P 1'
#
loop_
_entity.id
_entity.type
_entity.pdbx_description
1 polymer ?
#
loop_
_entity_poly.entity_id
_entity_poly.type
_entity_poly.pdbx_seq_one_letter_code
_entity_poly.pdbx_strand_id
1 'polypeptide(L)'
;MNLPLDPNLSISALSQIFQATTNSYKPLFFLALLEEIKTQKTNVLTLEIITKKMLVLASYPCCYFKLNFGKQDQVLSHLTSVGITNIDLSLLSHKTITNIENTIHQNYSNSSAYELLKYVPFRLLSPFFTQELKGLADGQKNAKTKQLAEQYFNNTKPLYKIQEHTIELHPDWHEYLMNNLSIVQAWTELNWLHYLQKKNPNTPAICNKLYPPLKRESLTTQRKFWDAFLTKNQTTCIFTNQTLTVDNYELDHYIPWSYVGHNQHWNLIPILNTANSSKSNNIPDKKYITFFTTVHKHAIDFLNSLPTKQQAQFIEDFMLGLQCTEQDIAQNDSIIQSKQTKAIESLTDMADLQGFGDSWVYSVKTN
;
A
#
# COMPACT_ATOMS: atom_id res chain seq x y z
N MET A 1 16.49 10.12 -8.17
CA MET A 1 16.55 9.31 -9.40
C MET A 1 16.42 10.26 -10.57
N ASN A 2 17.40 10.28 -11.48
CA ASN A 2 17.37 11.16 -12.64
C ASN A 2 16.74 10.42 -13.82
N LEU A 3 15.89 11.10 -14.57
CA LEU A 3 15.32 10.57 -15.80
C LEU A 3 16.40 10.56 -16.91
N PRO A 4 16.41 9.56 -17.80
CA PRO A 4 17.33 9.52 -18.94
C PRO A 4 17.20 10.79 -19.79
N LEU A 5 18.32 11.34 -20.22
CA LEU A 5 18.33 12.54 -21.04
C LEU A 5 17.96 12.20 -22.48
N ASP A 6 17.28 13.12 -23.15
CA ASP A 6 17.01 13.07 -24.58
C ASP A 6 17.14 14.50 -25.14
N PRO A 7 17.96 14.73 -26.17
CA PRO A 7 18.22 16.07 -26.69
C PRO A 7 17.03 16.69 -27.42
N ASN A 8 16.06 15.87 -27.85
CA ASN A 8 14.89 16.29 -28.63
C ASN A 8 13.65 16.50 -27.76
N LEU A 9 13.72 16.16 -26.47
CA LEU A 9 12.59 16.22 -25.53
C LEU A 9 12.91 17.08 -24.30
N SER A 10 11.89 17.75 -23.78
CA SER A 10 12.03 18.52 -22.53
C SER A 10 11.96 17.59 -21.31
N ILE A 11 13.06 16.90 -21.00
CA ILE A 11 13.18 16.08 -19.77
C ILE A 11 13.02 16.94 -18.52
N SER A 12 13.42 18.22 -18.59
CA SER A 12 13.17 19.21 -17.53
C SER A 12 11.67 19.36 -17.24
N ALA A 13 10.81 19.47 -18.27
CA ALA A 13 9.37 19.55 -18.08
C ALA A 13 8.80 18.24 -17.51
N LEU A 14 9.24 17.08 -18.04
CA LEU A 14 8.81 15.76 -17.51
C LEU A 14 9.14 15.62 -16.03
N SER A 15 10.36 15.97 -15.60
CA SER A 15 10.77 15.86 -14.20
C SER A 15 9.94 16.71 -13.22
N GLN A 16 9.21 17.72 -13.73
CA GLN A 16 8.41 18.65 -12.94
C GLN A 16 6.91 18.29 -12.88
N ILE A 17 6.43 17.27 -13.61
CA ILE A 17 4.99 16.97 -13.65
C ILE A 17 4.39 16.68 -12.27
N PHE A 18 5.19 16.16 -11.33
CA PHE A 18 4.79 15.88 -9.94
C PHE A 18 5.16 16.94 -8.90
N GLN A 19 5.79 18.06 -9.30
CA GLN A 19 6.25 19.10 -8.36
C GLN A 19 5.09 19.69 -7.54
N ALA A 20 3.92 19.82 -8.16
CA ALA A 20 2.67 20.23 -7.49
C ALA A 20 1.62 19.12 -7.59
N THR A 21 1.42 18.42 -6.47
CA THR A 21 0.46 17.32 -6.29
C THR A 21 -0.45 17.59 -5.10
N THR A 22 -1.64 18.14 -5.37
CA THR A 22 -2.66 18.37 -4.34
C THR A 22 -3.37 17.06 -3.98
N ASN A 23 -3.67 16.26 -5.00
CA ASN A 23 -4.29 14.93 -4.94
C ASN A 23 -3.36 13.87 -5.59
N SER A 24 -3.74 12.61 -5.47
CA SER A 24 -3.05 11.43 -6.00
C SER A 24 -3.14 11.30 -7.53
N TYR A 25 -3.88 12.18 -8.21
CA TYR A 25 -4.36 11.87 -9.56
C TYR A 25 -3.22 11.87 -10.57
N LYS A 26 -2.25 12.79 -10.44
CA LYS A 26 -1.10 12.85 -11.36
C LYS A 26 -0.26 11.56 -11.35
N PRO A 27 0.26 11.08 -10.20
CA PRO A 27 1.01 9.83 -10.19
C PRO A 27 0.16 8.64 -10.65
N LEU A 28 -1.10 8.54 -10.23
CA LEU A 28 -2.00 7.46 -10.69
C LEU A 28 -2.25 7.51 -12.20
N PHE A 29 -2.52 8.68 -12.75
CA PHE A 29 -2.77 8.89 -14.19
C PHE A 29 -1.54 8.53 -15.02
N PHE A 30 -0.36 8.96 -14.57
CA PHE A 30 0.88 8.68 -15.30
C PHE A 30 1.27 7.20 -15.20
N LEU A 31 1.12 6.55 -14.03
CA LEU A 31 1.29 5.10 -13.91
C LEU A 31 0.33 4.33 -14.82
N ALA A 32 -0.96 4.71 -14.84
CA ALA A 32 -1.96 4.13 -15.73
C ALA A 32 -1.60 4.29 -17.21
N LEU A 33 -1.05 5.46 -17.58
CA LEU A 33 -0.55 5.72 -18.93
C LEU A 33 0.63 4.80 -19.28
N LEU A 34 1.62 4.67 -18.39
CA LEU A 34 2.79 3.81 -18.60
C LEU A 34 2.40 2.33 -18.74
N GLU A 35 1.42 1.88 -17.94
CA GLU A 35 0.89 0.53 -18.02
C GLU A 35 0.16 0.28 -19.35
N GLU A 36 -0.63 1.26 -19.81
CA GLU A 36 -1.40 1.12 -21.05
C GLU A 36 -0.51 1.10 -22.31
N ILE A 37 0.49 2.00 -22.40
CA ILE A 37 1.43 1.98 -23.54
C ILE A 37 2.24 0.68 -23.58
N LYS A 38 2.58 0.11 -22.42
CA LYS A 38 3.27 -1.18 -22.31
C LYS A 38 2.41 -2.32 -22.87
N THR A 39 1.11 -2.31 -22.58
CA THR A 39 0.18 -3.37 -22.99
C THR A 39 -0.20 -3.27 -24.47
N GLN A 40 -0.57 -2.09 -24.96
CA GLN A 40 -1.14 -1.92 -26.30
C GLN A 40 -0.11 -1.54 -27.38
N LYS A 41 1.08 -1.05 -26.99
CA LYS A 41 2.11 -0.51 -27.90
C LYS A 41 1.58 0.56 -28.87
N THR A 42 0.56 1.29 -28.46
CA THR A 42 -0.07 2.40 -29.21
C THR A 42 0.18 3.73 -28.51
N ASN A 43 0.30 4.80 -29.29
CA ASN A 43 0.42 6.15 -28.78
C ASN A 43 -0.94 6.83 -28.56
N VAL A 44 -2.06 6.22 -28.97
CA VAL A 44 -3.41 6.77 -28.75
C VAL A 44 -4.13 5.97 -27.66
N LEU A 45 -4.42 6.62 -26.54
CA LEU A 45 -5.03 6.00 -25.36
C LEU A 45 -6.40 6.59 -25.07
N THR A 46 -7.37 5.77 -24.69
CA THR A 46 -8.67 6.27 -24.25
C THR A 46 -8.59 6.73 -22.80
N LEU A 47 -9.19 7.88 -22.51
CA LEU A 47 -9.23 8.43 -21.15
C LEU A 47 -10.03 7.53 -20.19
N GLU A 48 -11.02 6.81 -20.71
CA GLU A 48 -11.76 5.79 -19.95
C GLU A 48 -10.84 4.69 -19.43
N ILE A 49 -10.02 4.08 -20.30
CA ILE A 49 -9.10 3.00 -19.89
C ILE A 49 -8.10 3.52 -18.85
N ILE A 50 -7.55 4.72 -19.07
CA ILE A 50 -6.64 5.36 -18.10
C ILE A 50 -7.33 5.51 -16.74
N THR A 51 -8.57 6.00 -16.70
CA THR A 51 -9.31 6.19 -15.44
C THR A 51 -9.60 4.86 -14.74
N LYS A 52 -9.97 3.82 -15.50
CA LYS A 52 -10.18 2.47 -14.95
C LYS A 52 -8.88 1.95 -14.31
N LYS A 53 -7.74 2.11 -14.97
CA LYS A 53 -6.42 1.74 -14.43
C LYS A 53 -6.02 2.57 -13.19
N MET A 54 -6.33 3.86 -13.16
CA MET A 54 -6.12 4.69 -11.96
C MET A 54 -6.85 4.11 -10.74
N LEU A 55 -8.09 3.65 -10.91
CA LEU A 55 -8.86 3.02 -9.84
C LEU A 55 -8.26 1.68 -9.41
N VAL A 56 -7.82 0.83 -10.36
CA VAL A 56 -7.15 -0.44 -10.04
C VAL A 56 -5.89 -0.18 -9.20
N LEU A 57 -5.02 0.73 -9.64
CA LEU A 57 -3.79 1.11 -8.94
C LEU A 57 -4.05 1.64 -7.53
N ALA A 58 -5.15 2.35 -7.32
CA ALA A 58 -5.51 2.91 -6.02
C ALA A 58 -6.24 1.95 -5.08
N SER A 59 -6.84 0.86 -5.60
CA SER A 59 -7.75 0.00 -4.85
C SER A 59 -7.12 -0.60 -3.58
N TYR A 60 -5.90 -1.16 -3.69
CA TYR A 60 -5.21 -1.74 -2.54
C TYR A 60 -4.65 -0.70 -1.56
N PRO A 61 -3.86 0.31 -2.01
CA PRO A 61 -3.41 1.39 -1.13
C PRO A 61 -4.54 2.03 -0.33
N CYS A 62 -5.68 2.30 -0.98
CA CYS A 62 -6.79 3.01 -0.37
C CYS A 62 -7.69 2.10 0.48
N CYS A 63 -8.18 0.98 -0.06
CA CYS A 63 -9.23 0.19 0.60
C CYS A 63 -8.68 -0.93 1.50
N TYR A 64 -7.55 -1.55 1.14
CA TYR A 64 -6.98 -2.67 1.90
C TYR A 64 -5.96 -2.18 2.95
N PHE A 65 -5.04 -1.30 2.54
CA PHE A 65 -4.04 -0.72 3.43
C PHE A 65 -4.54 0.52 4.18
N LYS A 66 -5.72 1.03 3.82
CA LYS A 66 -6.37 2.20 4.45
C LYS A 66 -5.48 3.45 4.45
N LEU A 67 -4.68 3.65 3.40
CA LEU A 67 -3.85 4.84 3.27
C LEU A 67 -4.71 6.06 2.97
N ASN A 68 -4.44 7.15 3.67
CA ASN A 68 -5.05 8.44 3.44
C ASN A 68 -4.42 9.11 2.21
N PHE A 69 -5.23 9.48 1.21
CA PHE A 69 -4.74 10.23 0.04
C PHE A 69 -4.86 11.75 0.24
N GLY A 70 -5.44 12.21 1.35
CA GLY A 70 -5.55 13.61 1.73
C GLY A 70 -6.95 14.18 1.53
N LYS A 71 -7.23 15.28 2.24
CA LYS A 71 -8.56 15.89 2.36
C LYS A 71 -9.30 16.19 1.04
N GLN A 72 -8.57 16.61 0.01
CA GLN A 72 -9.16 17.00 -1.29
C GLN A 72 -9.20 15.84 -2.29
N ASP A 73 -8.63 14.69 -1.94
CA ASP A 73 -8.62 13.52 -2.80
C ASP A 73 -9.98 12.82 -2.75
N GLN A 74 -10.51 12.43 -3.92
CA GLN A 74 -11.81 11.77 -4.07
C GLN A 74 -11.69 10.34 -4.59
N VAL A 75 -10.49 9.77 -4.69
CA VAL A 75 -10.33 8.41 -5.21
C VAL A 75 -11.14 7.39 -4.39
N LEU A 76 -11.20 7.53 -3.07
CA LEU A 76 -12.03 6.64 -2.24
C LEU A 76 -13.52 6.74 -2.59
N SER A 77 -14.07 7.94 -2.79
CA SER A 77 -15.49 8.09 -3.14
C SER A 77 -15.80 7.52 -4.52
N HIS A 78 -14.86 7.63 -5.47
CA HIS A 78 -14.98 6.97 -6.77
C HIS A 78 -14.83 5.44 -6.68
N LEU A 79 -13.93 4.92 -5.85
CA LEU A 79 -13.82 3.48 -5.58
C LEU A 79 -15.09 2.92 -4.93
N THR A 80 -15.71 3.67 -4.02
CA THR A 80 -17.01 3.33 -3.46
C THR A 80 -18.10 3.34 -4.52
N SER A 81 -18.14 4.33 -5.42
CA SER A 81 -19.18 4.43 -6.45
C SER A 81 -19.09 3.34 -7.53
N VAL A 82 -17.91 2.77 -7.77
CA VAL A 82 -17.75 1.56 -8.60
C VAL A 82 -17.93 0.24 -7.82
N GLY A 83 -18.14 0.29 -6.50
CA GLY A 83 -18.41 -0.88 -5.66
C GLY A 83 -17.18 -1.62 -5.13
N ILE A 84 -15.98 -1.06 -5.22
CA ILE A 84 -14.75 -1.74 -4.75
C ILE A 84 -14.74 -1.96 -3.24
N THR A 85 -15.37 -1.09 -2.45
CA THR A 85 -15.48 -1.24 -0.99
C THR A 85 -16.30 -2.46 -0.56
N ASN A 86 -17.04 -3.08 -1.48
CA ASN A 86 -17.83 -4.29 -1.23
C ASN A 86 -17.04 -5.58 -1.55
N ILE A 87 -15.84 -5.46 -2.11
CA ILE A 87 -14.98 -6.60 -2.42
C ILE A 87 -14.13 -6.92 -1.19
N ASP A 88 -14.10 -8.20 -0.81
CA ASP A 88 -13.12 -8.67 0.16
C ASP A 88 -11.71 -8.70 -0.45
N LEU A 89 -10.92 -7.70 -0.12
CA LEU A 89 -9.52 -7.56 -0.56
C LEU A 89 -8.53 -8.37 0.29
N SER A 90 -9.00 -9.06 1.33
CA SER A 90 -8.15 -9.91 2.18
C SER A 90 -7.59 -11.13 1.43
N LEU A 91 -8.29 -11.57 0.39
CA LEU A 91 -7.83 -12.61 -0.52
C LEU A 91 -6.80 -12.01 -1.48
N LEU A 92 -5.53 -12.28 -1.24
CA LEU A 92 -4.42 -11.80 -2.08
C LEU A 92 -4.17 -12.78 -3.22
N SER A 93 -5.00 -12.70 -4.26
CA SER A 93 -4.97 -13.63 -5.38
C SER A 93 -5.17 -12.92 -6.72
N HIS A 94 -4.68 -13.54 -7.81
CA HIS A 94 -4.98 -13.09 -9.17
C HIS A 94 -6.49 -12.99 -9.44
N LYS A 95 -7.30 -13.87 -8.81
CA LYS A 95 -8.76 -13.82 -8.89
C LYS A 95 -9.30 -12.52 -8.29
N THR A 96 -8.73 -12.03 -7.20
CA THR A 96 -9.15 -10.78 -6.56
C THR A 96 -8.80 -9.57 -7.43
N ILE A 97 -7.62 -9.54 -8.03
CA ILE A 97 -7.23 -8.48 -8.99
C ILE A 97 -8.19 -8.49 -10.19
N THR A 98 -8.46 -9.66 -10.76
CA THR A 98 -9.43 -9.83 -11.85
C THR A 98 -10.83 -9.37 -11.45
N ASN A 99 -11.26 -9.65 -10.22
CA ASN A 99 -12.55 -9.19 -9.69
C ASN A 99 -12.61 -7.66 -9.53
N ILE A 100 -11.52 -7.02 -9.11
CA ILE A 100 -11.41 -5.55 -9.05
C ILE A 100 -11.55 -4.96 -10.45
N GLU A 101 -10.77 -5.46 -11.41
CA GLU A 101 -10.81 -4.99 -12.80
C GLU A 101 -12.19 -5.15 -13.42
N ASN A 102 -12.82 -6.32 -13.25
CA ASN A 102 -14.18 -6.59 -13.75
C ASN A 102 -15.23 -5.69 -13.09
N THR A 103 -15.17 -5.51 -11.77
CA THR A 103 -16.09 -4.64 -11.03
C THR A 103 -15.98 -3.19 -11.51
N ILE A 104 -14.75 -2.67 -11.63
CA ILE A 104 -14.50 -1.33 -12.18
C ILE A 104 -15.04 -1.24 -13.60
N HIS A 105 -14.75 -2.21 -14.46
CA HIS A 105 -15.18 -2.20 -15.85
C HIS A 105 -16.72 -2.15 -15.98
N GLN A 106 -17.43 -3.00 -15.23
CA GLN A 106 -18.88 -3.11 -15.27
C GLN A 106 -19.60 -1.87 -14.74
N ASN A 107 -19.07 -1.26 -13.67
CA ASN A 107 -19.75 -0.16 -12.97
C ASN A 107 -19.29 1.23 -13.42
N TYR A 108 -18.21 1.35 -14.19
CA TYR A 108 -17.60 2.64 -14.58
C TYR A 108 -18.61 3.64 -15.16
N SER A 109 -19.39 3.23 -16.16
CA SER A 109 -20.32 4.13 -16.87
C SER A 109 -21.44 4.70 -16.00
N ASN A 110 -21.77 4.02 -14.89
CA ASN A 110 -22.77 4.44 -13.93
C ASN A 110 -22.17 5.09 -12.67
N SER A 111 -20.86 5.34 -12.67
CA SER A 111 -20.11 5.87 -11.52
C SER A 111 -19.68 7.32 -11.75
N SER A 112 -19.18 7.96 -10.69
CA SER A 112 -18.57 9.30 -10.76
C SER A 112 -17.09 9.28 -11.18
N ALA A 113 -16.52 8.12 -11.52
CA ALA A 113 -15.08 7.97 -11.72
C ALA A 113 -14.50 8.87 -12.81
N TYR A 114 -15.27 9.22 -13.84
CA TYR A 114 -14.85 10.12 -14.91
C TYR A 114 -14.46 11.53 -14.39
N GLU A 115 -14.91 11.92 -13.19
CA GLU A 115 -14.55 13.20 -12.58
C GLU A 115 -13.05 13.29 -12.22
N LEU A 116 -12.35 12.17 -12.07
CA LEU A 116 -10.89 12.14 -11.91
C LEU A 116 -10.18 12.85 -13.07
N LEU A 117 -10.75 12.79 -14.27
CA LEU A 117 -10.23 13.40 -15.49
C LEU A 117 -10.49 14.90 -15.60
N LYS A 118 -11.29 15.49 -14.70
CA LYS A 118 -11.69 16.90 -14.77
C LYS A 118 -10.50 17.84 -14.88
N TYR A 119 -9.38 17.52 -14.23
CA TYR A 119 -8.17 18.34 -14.23
C TYR A 119 -6.93 17.59 -14.66
N VAL A 120 -6.75 16.32 -14.27
CA VAL A 120 -5.45 15.66 -14.35
C VAL A 120 -4.81 15.62 -15.75
N PRO A 121 -5.53 15.35 -16.87
CA PRO A 121 -4.91 15.29 -18.20
C PRO A 121 -4.33 16.65 -18.61
N PHE A 122 -4.97 17.74 -18.18
CA PHE A 122 -4.51 19.10 -18.46
C PHE A 122 -3.39 19.51 -17.50
N ARG A 123 -3.54 19.25 -16.20
CA ARG A 123 -2.59 19.71 -15.18
C ARG A 123 -1.28 18.94 -15.16
N LEU A 124 -1.24 17.73 -15.73
CA LEU A 124 0.00 17.00 -15.96
C LEU A 124 0.90 17.71 -16.98
N LEU A 125 0.31 18.34 -18.01
CA LEU A 125 1.03 19.05 -19.06
C LEU A 125 1.49 20.46 -18.66
N SER A 126 1.10 20.97 -17.49
CA SER A 126 1.41 22.35 -17.10
C SER A 126 2.90 22.73 -17.15
N PRO A 127 3.87 21.87 -16.78
CA PRO A 127 5.30 22.22 -16.89
C PRO A 127 5.76 22.53 -18.33
N PHE A 128 5.11 21.94 -19.34
CA PHE A 128 5.42 22.18 -20.76
C PHE A 128 4.98 23.56 -21.24
N PHE A 129 4.09 24.22 -20.50
CA PHE A 129 3.44 25.48 -20.88
C PHE A 129 3.48 26.52 -19.74
N THR A 130 4.57 26.50 -18.96
CA THR A 130 4.67 27.30 -17.72
C THR A 130 4.50 28.80 -17.99
N GLN A 131 5.06 29.31 -19.09
CA GLN A 131 4.97 30.74 -19.42
C GLN A 131 3.57 31.13 -19.92
N GLU A 132 2.99 30.30 -20.77
CA GLU A 132 1.69 30.50 -21.39
C GLU A 132 0.53 30.39 -20.40
N LEU A 133 0.71 29.63 -19.32
CA LEU A 133 -0.28 29.45 -18.26
C LEU A 133 -0.11 30.43 -17.09
N LYS A 134 0.96 31.22 -17.07
CA LYS A 134 1.26 32.17 -16.00
C LYS A 134 0.20 33.28 -15.95
N GLY A 135 -0.30 33.57 -14.75
CA GLY A 135 -1.28 34.65 -14.53
C GLY A 135 -2.72 34.33 -14.96
N LEU A 136 -2.97 33.18 -15.60
CA LEU A 136 -4.33 32.77 -15.96
C LEU A 136 -5.14 32.35 -14.74
N ALA A 137 -6.43 32.69 -14.75
CA ALA A 137 -7.39 32.19 -13.77
C ALA A 137 -7.51 30.67 -13.87
N ASP A 138 -7.73 29.99 -12.74
CA ASP A 138 -7.66 28.52 -12.70
C ASP A 138 -8.68 27.85 -13.65
N GLY A 139 -9.89 28.40 -13.75
CA GLY A 139 -10.93 27.89 -14.65
C GLY A 139 -10.58 27.94 -16.13
N GLN A 140 -9.62 28.79 -16.54
CA GLN A 140 -9.19 28.92 -17.94
C GLN A 140 -8.07 27.94 -18.31
N LYS A 141 -7.34 27.40 -17.33
CA LYS A 141 -6.11 26.65 -17.57
C LYS A 141 -6.33 25.36 -18.34
N ASN A 142 -7.43 24.64 -18.12
CA ASN A 142 -7.70 23.39 -18.84
C ASN A 142 -7.90 23.63 -20.34
N ALA A 143 -8.81 24.55 -20.69
CA ALA A 143 -9.10 24.91 -22.08
C ALA A 143 -7.84 25.44 -22.78
N LYS A 144 -7.08 26.31 -22.10
CA LYS A 144 -5.82 26.83 -22.64
C LYS A 144 -4.78 25.71 -22.84
N THR A 145 -4.65 24.80 -21.88
CA THR A 145 -3.69 23.68 -22.00
C THR A 145 -4.06 22.76 -23.17
N LYS A 146 -5.35 22.45 -23.36
CA LYS A 146 -5.81 21.66 -24.52
C LYS A 146 -5.43 22.35 -25.84
N GLN A 147 -5.70 23.64 -25.95
CA GLN A 147 -5.35 24.43 -27.14
C GLN A 147 -3.84 24.41 -27.40
N LEU A 148 -3.02 24.66 -26.37
CA LEU A 148 -1.56 24.69 -26.49
C LEU A 148 -0.99 23.32 -26.88
N ALA A 149 -1.52 22.24 -26.29
CA ALA A 149 -1.08 20.88 -26.58
C ALA A 149 -1.32 20.49 -28.05
N GLU A 150 -2.44 20.92 -28.63
CA GLU A 150 -2.72 20.72 -30.06
C GLU A 150 -1.84 21.64 -30.94
N GLN A 151 -1.85 22.95 -30.66
CA GLN A 151 -1.18 23.96 -31.48
C GLN A 151 0.34 23.75 -31.55
N TYR A 152 0.95 23.33 -30.44
CA TYR A 152 2.40 23.18 -30.31
C TYR A 152 2.85 21.72 -30.28
N PHE A 153 2.02 20.79 -30.75
CA PHE A 153 2.30 19.35 -30.69
C PHE A 153 3.67 18.99 -31.29
N ASN A 154 3.98 19.51 -32.48
CA ASN A 154 5.25 19.21 -33.17
C ASN A 154 6.40 20.16 -32.80
N ASN A 155 6.10 21.30 -32.17
CA ASN A 155 7.11 22.34 -31.87
C ASN A 155 7.63 22.21 -30.45
N THR A 156 6.74 22.30 -29.46
CA THR A 156 7.07 22.18 -28.03
C THR A 156 7.20 20.71 -27.62
N LYS A 157 6.57 19.79 -28.37
CA LYS A 157 6.50 18.36 -28.07
C LYS A 157 6.02 18.13 -26.63
N PRO A 158 4.77 18.50 -26.27
CA PRO A 158 4.19 18.08 -25.00
C PRO A 158 4.07 16.53 -24.95
N LEU A 159 3.94 15.94 -23.76
CA LEU A 159 3.78 14.49 -23.60
C LEU A 159 2.71 13.91 -24.53
N TYR A 160 1.57 14.60 -24.60
CA TYR A 160 0.45 14.24 -25.46
C TYR A 160 -0.39 15.46 -25.80
N LYS A 161 -1.23 15.33 -26.83
CA LYS A 161 -2.37 16.21 -27.07
C LYS A 161 -3.67 15.54 -26.62
N ILE A 162 -4.69 16.36 -26.31
CA ILE A 162 -5.93 15.92 -25.66
C ILE A 162 -7.08 16.11 -26.65
N GLN A 163 -7.76 15.03 -26.98
CA GLN A 163 -8.99 15.03 -27.78
C GLN A 163 -10.22 14.91 -26.85
N GLU A 164 -11.39 14.56 -27.37
CA GLU A 164 -12.61 14.47 -26.56
C GLU A 164 -12.58 13.28 -25.58
N HIS A 165 -12.21 12.09 -26.08
CA HIS A 165 -12.20 10.84 -25.30
C HIS A 165 -10.83 10.16 -25.25
N THR A 166 -9.83 10.74 -25.91
CA THR A 166 -8.50 10.15 -26.06
C THR A 166 -7.40 11.17 -25.77
N ILE A 167 -6.22 10.64 -25.48
CA ILE A 167 -4.96 11.36 -25.55
C ILE A 167 -4.08 10.69 -26.61
N GLU A 168 -3.34 11.50 -27.34
CA GLU A 168 -2.37 11.04 -28.33
C GLU A 168 -0.98 11.47 -27.87
N LEU A 169 -0.16 10.52 -27.47
CA LEU A 169 1.24 10.75 -27.13
C LEU A 169 2.00 11.21 -28.36
N HIS A 170 2.86 12.20 -28.17
CA HIS A 170 3.83 12.56 -29.19
C HIS A 170 4.72 11.35 -29.51
N PRO A 171 4.99 11.03 -30.80
CA PRO A 171 5.80 9.88 -31.17
C PRO A 171 7.13 9.79 -30.43
N ASP A 172 7.90 10.88 -30.36
CA ASP A 172 9.17 10.94 -29.63
C ASP A 172 9.01 10.63 -28.13
N TRP A 173 7.93 11.10 -27.49
CA TRP A 173 7.66 10.77 -26.09
C TRP A 173 7.26 9.31 -25.93
N HIS A 174 6.43 8.77 -26.82
CA HIS A 174 6.07 7.35 -26.79
C HIS A 174 7.32 6.46 -26.92
N GLU A 175 8.22 6.77 -27.87
CA GLU A 175 9.49 6.07 -28.03
C GLU A 175 10.38 6.19 -26.78
N TYR A 176 10.56 7.41 -26.27
CA TYR A 176 11.34 7.65 -25.06
C TYR A 176 10.79 6.86 -23.86
N LEU A 177 9.47 6.89 -23.64
CA LEU A 177 8.84 6.19 -22.51
C LEU A 177 8.96 4.68 -22.65
N MET A 178 8.82 4.13 -23.87
CA MET A 178 8.98 2.69 -24.12
C MET A 178 10.44 2.24 -23.92
N ASN A 179 11.40 3.03 -24.40
CA ASN A 179 12.84 2.72 -24.27
C ASN A 179 13.33 2.84 -22.82
N ASN A 180 12.68 3.68 -22.00
CA ASN A 180 13.09 3.97 -20.62
C ASN A 180 12.06 3.54 -19.57
N LEU A 181 11.14 2.64 -19.93
CA LEU A 181 9.93 2.33 -19.16
C LEU A 181 10.21 1.98 -17.70
N SER A 182 11.20 1.13 -17.43
CA SER A 182 11.56 0.72 -16.07
C SER A 182 12.03 1.89 -15.20
N ILE A 183 12.84 2.79 -15.76
CA ILE A 183 13.38 3.94 -15.03
C ILE A 183 12.28 4.97 -14.80
N VAL A 184 11.45 5.26 -15.82
CA VAL A 184 10.35 6.22 -15.71
C VAL A 184 9.27 5.70 -14.75
N GLN A 185 8.96 4.41 -14.78
CA GLN A 185 8.04 3.78 -13.85
C GLN A 185 8.57 3.87 -12.42
N ALA A 186 9.82 3.46 -12.15
CA ALA A 186 10.41 3.55 -10.81
C ALA A 186 10.48 5.00 -10.28
N TRP A 187 10.77 5.97 -11.16
CA TRP A 187 10.73 7.39 -10.80
C TRP A 187 9.31 7.85 -10.46
N THR A 188 8.30 7.37 -11.17
CA THR A 188 6.89 7.69 -10.90
C THR A 188 6.43 7.06 -9.59
N GLU A 189 6.78 5.80 -9.35
CA GLU A 189 6.53 5.07 -8.11
C GLU A 189 7.18 5.75 -6.90
N LEU A 190 8.40 6.28 -7.05
CA LEU A 190 9.06 7.06 -6.00
C LEU A 190 8.30 8.35 -5.67
N ASN A 191 7.79 9.06 -6.68
CA ASN A 191 6.95 10.25 -6.45
C ASN A 191 5.62 9.88 -5.80
N TRP A 192 5.04 8.72 -6.18
CA TRP A 192 3.83 8.19 -5.56
C TRP A 192 4.06 7.83 -4.08
N LEU A 193 5.17 7.15 -3.78
CA LEU A 193 5.60 6.84 -2.43
C LEU A 193 5.79 8.09 -1.58
N HIS A 194 6.50 9.11 -2.10
CA HIS A 194 6.68 10.38 -1.39
C HIS A 194 5.34 11.09 -1.12
N TYR A 195 4.42 11.05 -2.08
CA TYR A 195 3.07 11.58 -1.88
C TYR A 195 2.35 10.86 -0.75
N LEU A 196 2.31 9.53 -0.77
CA LEU A 196 1.66 8.72 0.25
C LEU A 196 2.31 8.91 1.63
N GLN A 197 3.64 8.95 1.71
CA GLN A 197 4.37 9.19 2.95
C GLN A 197 4.02 10.56 3.56
N LYS A 198 3.89 11.60 2.73
CA LYS A 198 3.46 12.93 3.19
C LYS A 198 2.03 12.92 3.75
N LYS A 199 1.14 12.09 3.19
CA LYS A 199 -0.25 11.99 3.66
C LYS A 199 -0.45 11.04 4.83
N ASN A 200 0.52 10.17 5.09
CA ASN A 200 0.47 9.12 6.11
C ASN A 200 1.75 9.13 6.95
N PRO A 201 2.08 10.22 7.66
CA PRO A 201 3.39 10.39 8.31
C PRO A 201 3.67 9.34 9.41
N ASN A 202 2.64 8.75 9.99
CA ASN A 202 2.77 7.81 11.10
C ASN A 202 2.49 6.35 10.70
N THR A 203 2.27 6.08 9.43
CA THR A 203 1.97 4.73 8.95
C THR A 203 3.29 4.01 8.60
N PRO A 204 3.55 2.81 9.16
CA PRO A 204 4.77 2.08 8.87
C PRO A 204 4.76 1.48 7.45
N ALA A 205 5.95 1.18 6.93
CA ALA A 205 6.16 0.37 5.72
C ALA A 205 5.33 0.78 4.49
N ILE A 206 5.17 2.09 4.22
CA ILE A 206 4.39 2.57 3.05
C ILE A 206 4.98 2.07 1.72
N CYS A 207 6.30 1.89 1.65
CA CYS A 207 6.96 1.29 0.50
C CYS A 207 6.40 -0.09 0.13
N ASN A 208 5.91 -0.86 1.11
CA ASN A 208 5.33 -2.19 0.89
C ASN A 208 3.81 -2.14 0.59
N LYS A 209 3.22 -0.94 0.50
CA LYS A 209 1.76 -0.71 0.42
C LYS A 209 1.31 -0.02 -0.88
N LEU A 210 2.21 0.09 -1.86
CA LEU A 210 1.91 0.73 -3.15
C LEU A 210 1.06 -0.13 -4.08
N TYR A 211 1.17 -1.46 -3.96
CA TYR A 211 0.57 -2.43 -4.85
C TYR A 211 -0.05 -3.59 -4.08
N PRO A 212 -0.99 -4.33 -4.67
CA PRO A 212 -1.35 -5.65 -4.16
C PRO A 212 -0.09 -6.52 -4.03
N PRO A 213 0.13 -7.19 -2.90
CA PRO A 213 1.19 -8.19 -2.81
C PRO A 213 0.87 -9.33 -3.80
N LEU A 214 1.79 -9.58 -4.75
CA LEU A 214 1.65 -10.68 -5.72
C LEU A 214 1.59 -12.06 -5.02
N LYS A 215 2.27 -12.16 -3.88
CA LYS A 215 2.23 -13.31 -2.96
C LYS A 215 2.59 -12.82 -1.56
N ARG A 216 1.88 -13.27 -0.51
CA ARG A 216 2.39 -13.07 0.86
C ARG A 216 3.61 -13.95 1.07
N GLU A 217 4.65 -13.37 1.64
CA GLU A 217 5.78 -14.15 2.13
C GLU A 217 5.29 -15.22 3.11
N SER A 218 5.83 -16.43 2.99
CA SER A 218 5.43 -17.55 3.83
C SER A 218 5.95 -17.35 5.25
N LEU A 219 5.11 -17.64 6.25
CA LEU A 219 5.50 -17.69 7.66
C LEU A 219 6.25 -18.98 8.03
N THR A 220 6.88 -19.68 7.08
CA THR A 220 7.54 -20.98 7.33
C THR A 220 8.64 -20.88 8.38
N THR A 221 9.48 -19.84 8.31
CA THR A 221 10.56 -19.61 9.29
C THR A 221 10.01 -19.33 10.68
N GLN A 222 8.97 -18.50 10.76
CA GLN A 222 8.31 -18.14 12.00
C GLN A 222 7.58 -19.35 12.60
N ARG A 223 6.95 -20.18 11.76
CA ARG A 223 6.28 -21.42 12.18
C ARG A 223 7.27 -22.39 12.81
N LYS A 224 8.46 -22.58 12.24
CA LYS A 224 9.51 -23.43 12.84
C LYS A 224 9.88 -23.02 14.28
N PHE A 225 9.97 -21.72 14.55
CA PHE A 225 10.23 -21.23 15.91
C PHE A 225 9.09 -21.61 16.86
N TRP A 226 7.84 -21.36 16.44
CA TRP A 226 6.66 -21.62 17.27
C TRP A 226 6.36 -23.12 17.44
N ASP A 227 6.63 -23.96 16.45
CA ASP A 227 6.54 -25.42 16.57
C ASP A 227 7.50 -25.94 17.65
N ALA A 228 8.75 -25.46 17.63
CA ALA A 228 9.76 -25.83 18.61
C ALA A 228 9.41 -25.31 20.01
N PHE A 229 8.82 -24.12 20.11
CA PHE A 229 8.30 -23.55 21.35
C PHE A 229 7.17 -24.40 21.94
N LEU A 230 6.13 -24.70 21.14
CA LEU A 230 4.93 -25.44 21.57
C LEU A 230 5.24 -26.90 21.93
N THR A 231 6.29 -27.50 21.34
CA THR A 231 6.74 -28.85 21.71
C THR A 231 7.29 -28.91 23.14
N LYS A 232 7.85 -27.80 23.65
CA LYS A 232 8.48 -27.75 24.97
C LYS A 232 7.67 -26.99 26.03
N ASN A 233 6.66 -26.23 25.63
CA ASN A 233 5.93 -25.32 26.51
C ASN A 233 4.42 -25.51 26.35
N GLN A 234 3.74 -25.83 27.45
CA GLN A 234 2.29 -25.82 27.48
C GLN A 234 1.78 -24.38 27.37
N THR A 235 1.04 -24.09 26.30
CA THR A 235 0.56 -22.74 25.98
C THR A 235 -0.92 -22.79 25.65
N THR A 236 -1.67 -21.75 26.04
CA THR A 236 -3.07 -21.57 25.65
C THR A 236 -3.20 -20.41 24.66
N CYS A 237 -4.21 -20.48 23.81
CA CYS A 237 -4.54 -19.40 22.89
C CYS A 237 -4.98 -18.17 23.68
N ILE A 238 -4.35 -17.02 23.41
CA ILE A 238 -4.61 -15.76 24.11
C ILE A 238 -6.05 -15.26 23.99
N PHE A 239 -6.79 -15.71 22.98
CA PHE A 239 -8.17 -15.29 22.71
C PHE A 239 -9.23 -16.25 23.25
N THR A 240 -8.98 -17.56 23.19
CA THR A 240 -9.97 -18.60 23.50
C THR A 240 -9.70 -19.32 24.82
N ASN A 241 -8.51 -19.15 25.38
CA ASN A 241 -7.97 -19.88 26.53
C ASN A 241 -7.87 -21.41 26.34
N GLN A 242 -8.05 -21.92 25.12
CA GLN A 242 -7.90 -23.34 24.80
C GLN A 242 -6.43 -23.69 24.57
N THR A 243 -6.04 -24.93 24.87
CA THR A 243 -4.67 -25.42 24.71
C THR A 243 -4.25 -25.45 23.24
N LEU A 244 -3.03 -24.96 22.98
CA LEU A 244 -2.38 -25.02 21.68
C LEU A 244 -1.46 -26.23 21.59
N THR A 245 -1.46 -26.86 20.42
CA THR A 245 -0.52 -27.91 20.01
C THR A 245 0.03 -27.55 18.64
N VAL A 246 1.10 -28.22 18.22
CA VAL A 246 1.67 -28.04 16.87
C VAL A 246 0.66 -28.31 15.74
N ASP A 247 -0.36 -29.13 16.02
CA ASP A 247 -1.35 -29.58 15.03
C ASP A 247 -2.60 -28.69 14.94
N ASN A 248 -2.82 -27.76 15.88
CA ASN A 248 -4.11 -27.05 15.99
C ASN A 248 -4.03 -25.52 15.90
N TYR A 249 -2.85 -24.96 15.61
CA TYR A 249 -2.61 -23.52 15.64
C TYR A 249 -2.29 -22.90 14.28
N GLU A 250 -2.68 -21.63 14.16
CA GLU A 250 -2.24 -20.71 13.12
C GLU A 250 -1.35 -19.62 13.71
N LEU A 251 -0.38 -19.13 12.92
CA LEU A 251 0.33 -17.91 13.25
C LEU A 251 -0.46 -16.71 12.79
N ASP A 252 -0.78 -15.83 13.74
CA ASP A 252 -1.45 -14.59 13.48
C ASP A 252 -0.58 -13.39 13.84
N HIS A 253 -0.83 -12.28 13.16
CA HIS A 253 -0.24 -11.00 13.50
C HIS A 253 -1.16 -10.32 14.51
N TYR A 254 -0.65 -10.02 15.71
CA TYR A 254 -1.44 -9.34 16.73
C TYR A 254 -1.95 -8.00 16.22
N ILE A 255 -1.04 -7.15 15.72
CA ILE A 255 -1.39 -5.98 14.89
C ILE A 255 -1.50 -6.42 13.43
N PRO A 256 -2.59 -6.09 12.70
CA PRO A 256 -2.81 -6.59 11.34
C PRO A 256 -1.61 -6.41 10.40
N TRP A 257 -1.30 -7.46 9.63
CA TRP A 257 -0.22 -7.42 8.62
C TRP A 257 -0.40 -6.28 7.61
N SER A 258 -1.64 -6.00 7.21
CA SER A 258 -2.01 -4.86 6.35
C SER A 258 -1.61 -3.50 6.95
N TYR A 259 -1.48 -3.42 8.27
CA TYR A 259 -0.96 -2.23 8.94
C TYR A 259 0.56 -2.28 9.12
N VAL A 260 1.15 -3.34 9.66
CA VAL A 260 2.61 -3.35 9.96
C VAL A 260 3.50 -3.58 8.74
N GLY A 261 3.05 -4.32 7.73
CA GLY A 261 3.77 -4.55 6.47
C GLY A 261 4.99 -5.48 6.57
N HIS A 262 5.09 -6.32 7.61
CA HIS A 262 6.18 -7.27 7.83
C HIS A 262 5.73 -8.51 8.60
N ASN A 263 6.56 -9.56 8.57
CA ASN A 263 6.34 -10.85 9.26
C ASN A 263 7.26 -11.05 10.48
N GLN A 264 7.68 -9.96 11.14
CA GLN A 264 8.63 -10.04 12.26
C GLN A 264 8.06 -10.73 13.49
N HIS A 265 8.91 -11.53 14.16
CA HIS A 265 8.53 -12.37 15.30
C HIS A 265 7.84 -11.63 16.46
N TRP A 266 8.23 -10.38 16.76
CA TRP A 266 7.70 -9.62 17.89
C TRP A 266 6.20 -9.31 17.81
N ASN A 267 5.58 -9.44 16.62
CA ASN A 267 4.15 -9.20 16.39
C ASN A 267 3.36 -10.50 16.10
N LEU A 268 4.03 -11.65 16.07
CA LEU A 268 3.41 -12.93 15.69
C LEU A 268 3.12 -13.79 16.91
N ILE A 269 1.95 -14.42 16.95
CA ILE A 269 1.50 -15.24 18.08
C ILE A 269 0.74 -16.47 17.58
N PRO A 270 0.93 -17.67 18.18
CA PRO A 270 0.14 -18.84 17.85
C PRO A 270 -1.26 -18.71 18.45
N ILE A 271 -2.29 -18.90 17.63
CA ILE A 271 -3.69 -18.87 18.04
C ILE A 271 -4.48 -19.98 17.34
N LEU A 272 -5.68 -20.29 17.82
CA LEU A 272 -6.54 -21.23 17.12
C LEU A 272 -7.04 -20.68 15.78
N ASN A 273 -7.19 -21.57 14.80
CA ASN A 273 -7.71 -21.22 13.47
C ASN A 273 -9.08 -20.51 13.53
N THR A 274 -9.95 -20.89 14.46
CA THR A 274 -11.27 -20.24 14.65
C THR A 274 -11.13 -18.79 15.10
N ALA A 275 -10.18 -18.50 15.99
CA ALA A 275 -9.89 -17.15 16.44
C ALA A 275 -9.22 -16.33 15.32
N ASN A 276 -8.26 -16.92 14.61
CA ASN A 276 -7.58 -16.29 13.48
C ASN A 276 -8.57 -15.84 12.39
N SER A 277 -9.42 -16.77 11.96
CA SER A 277 -10.45 -16.52 10.95
C SER A 277 -11.47 -15.48 11.41
N SER A 278 -11.83 -15.47 12.70
CA SER A 278 -12.79 -14.51 13.25
C SER A 278 -12.18 -13.11 13.47
N LYS A 279 -10.88 -13.01 13.76
CA LYS A 279 -10.17 -11.74 13.95
C LYS A 279 -9.92 -11.05 12.61
N SER A 280 -9.44 -11.81 11.61
CA SER A 280 -9.07 -11.26 10.31
C SER A 280 -8.12 -10.04 10.48
N ASN A 281 -8.37 -8.94 9.76
CA ASN A 281 -7.58 -7.70 9.84
C ASN A 281 -8.05 -6.73 10.95
N ASN A 282 -8.81 -7.20 11.95
CA ASN A 282 -9.17 -6.37 13.09
C ASN A 282 -8.08 -6.39 14.17
N ILE A 283 -8.06 -5.33 14.98
CA ILE A 283 -7.18 -5.15 16.13
C ILE A 283 -7.88 -5.77 17.35
N PRO A 284 -7.21 -6.65 18.12
CA PRO A 284 -7.78 -7.20 19.35
C PRO A 284 -8.05 -6.11 20.38
N ASP A 285 -9.08 -6.32 21.21
CA ASP A 285 -9.32 -5.53 22.41
C ASP A 285 -8.08 -5.47 23.31
N LYS A 286 -7.82 -4.30 23.90
CA LYS A 286 -6.63 -4.04 24.73
C LYS A 286 -6.49 -5.01 25.91
N LYS A 287 -7.58 -5.63 26.38
CA LYS A 287 -7.53 -6.68 27.42
C LYS A 287 -6.65 -7.87 27.02
N TYR A 288 -6.44 -8.11 25.72
CA TYR A 288 -5.60 -9.21 25.23
C TYR A 288 -4.11 -8.91 25.30
N ILE A 289 -3.71 -7.64 25.50
CA ILE A 289 -2.29 -7.23 25.47
C ILE A 289 -1.50 -7.93 26.59
N THR A 290 -2.05 -8.02 27.80
CA THR A 290 -1.36 -8.70 28.92
C THR A 290 -1.14 -10.19 28.64
N PHE A 291 -2.11 -10.87 28.00
CA PHE A 291 -1.96 -12.28 27.63
C PHE A 291 -0.91 -12.44 26.52
N PHE A 292 -0.94 -11.57 25.52
CA PHE A 292 0.04 -11.54 24.44
C PHE A 292 1.47 -11.34 24.97
N THR A 293 1.69 -10.35 25.84
CA THR A 293 3.02 -10.05 26.38
C THR A 293 3.53 -11.16 27.31
N THR A 294 2.63 -11.83 28.03
CA THR A 294 2.97 -13.01 28.85
C THR A 294 3.47 -14.16 27.99
N VAL A 295 2.79 -14.48 26.88
CA VAL A 295 3.26 -15.54 25.97
C VAL A 295 4.57 -15.14 25.29
N HIS A 296 4.73 -13.87 24.90
CA HIS A 296 5.98 -13.35 24.33
C HIS A 296 7.15 -13.44 25.32
N LYS A 297 6.91 -13.19 26.62
CA LYS A 297 7.94 -13.39 27.65
C LYS A 297 8.45 -14.83 27.63
N HIS A 298 7.56 -15.82 27.65
CA HIS A 298 7.95 -17.23 27.59
C HIS A 298 8.64 -17.58 26.25
N ALA A 299 8.19 -16.97 25.14
CA ALA A 299 8.84 -17.16 23.84
C ALA A 299 10.28 -16.62 23.82
N ILE A 300 10.54 -15.49 24.49
CA ILE A 300 11.89 -14.94 24.64
C ILE A 300 12.75 -15.81 25.57
N ASP A 301 12.20 -16.32 26.68
CA ASP A 301 12.91 -17.29 27.53
C ASP A 301 13.31 -18.53 26.73
N PHE A 302 12.40 -19.04 25.90
CA PHE A 302 12.68 -20.14 25.00
C PHE A 302 13.74 -19.77 23.96
N LEU A 303 13.66 -18.59 23.34
CA LEU A 303 14.67 -18.09 22.40
C LEU A 303 16.07 -18.08 23.03
N ASN A 304 16.19 -17.62 24.28
CA ASN A 304 17.45 -17.58 25.02
C ASN A 304 17.97 -18.98 25.40
N SER A 305 17.10 -19.99 25.43
CA SER A 305 17.49 -21.39 25.64
C SER A 305 17.99 -22.10 24.38
N LEU A 306 17.81 -21.50 23.20
CA LEU A 306 18.23 -22.09 21.93
C LEU A 306 19.74 -22.03 21.75
N PRO A 307 20.34 -22.97 20.98
CA PRO A 307 21.74 -22.84 20.56
C PRO A 307 21.96 -21.52 19.81
N THR A 308 23.11 -20.87 20.01
CA THR A 308 23.43 -19.54 19.45
C THR A 308 23.13 -19.40 17.96
N LYS A 309 23.43 -20.43 17.15
CA LYS A 309 23.16 -20.44 15.71
C LYS A 309 21.65 -20.41 15.36
N GLN A 310 20.81 -21.00 16.20
CA GLN A 310 19.35 -20.96 16.02
C GLN A 310 18.78 -19.65 16.58
N GLN A 311 19.26 -19.21 17.75
CA GLN A 311 18.87 -17.93 18.35
C GLN A 311 19.11 -16.76 17.40
N ALA A 312 20.28 -16.71 16.76
CA ALA A 312 20.66 -15.66 15.80
C ALA A 312 19.72 -15.55 14.59
N GLN A 313 18.91 -16.58 14.29
CA GLN A 313 17.94 -16.53 13.19
C GLN A 313 16.68 -15.72 13.52
N PHE A 314 16.39 -15.52 14.82
CA PHE A 314 15.11 -14.98 15.27
C PHE A 314 15.26 -13.72 16.12
N ILE A 315 16.41 -13.56 16.80
CA ILE A 315 16.62 -12.48 17.78
C ILE A 315 16.57 -11.07 17.16
N GLU A 316 17.03 -10.92 15.91
CA GLU A 316 17.08 -9.63 15.23
C GLU A 316 15.69 -8.99 15.08
N ASP A 317 14.66 -9.80 14.79
CA ASP A 317 13.29 -9.30 14.67
C ASP A 317 12.79 -8.68 15.98
N PHE A 318 13.10 -9.30 17.12
CA PHE A 318 12.75 -8.74 18.44
C PHE A 318 13.54 -7.46 18.73
N MET A 319 14.84 -7.43 18.42
CA MET A 319 15.69 -6.26 18.62
C MET A 319 15.21 -5.06 17.81
N LEU A 320 14.91 -5.26 16.52
CA LEU A 320 14.43 -4.21 15.62
C LEU A 320 13.03 -3.70 16.03
N GLY A 321 12.09 -4.62 16.30
CA GLY A 321 10.73 -4.27 16.65
C GLY A 321 10.59 -3.56 18.00
N LEU A 322 11.35 -4.03 19.00
CA LEU A 322 11.28 -3.50 20.37
C LEU A 322 12.32 -2.40 20.65
N GLN A 323 13.17 -2.10 19.65
CA GLN A 323 14.28 -1.16 19.76
C GLN A 323 15.11 -1.42 21.01
N CYS A 324 15.65 -2.64 21.11
CA CYS A 324 16.42 -3.11 22.26
C CYS A 324 17.69 -3.83 21.84
N THR A 325 18.57 -4.05 22.81
CA THR A 325 19.84 -4.75 22.60
C THR A 325 19.67 -6.26 22.81
N GLU A 326 20.63 -7.04 22.32
CA GLU A 326 20.71 -8.47 22.61
C GLU A 326 20.80 -8.75 24.13
N GLN A 327 21.48 -7.87 24.88
CA GLN A 327 21.58 -7.99 26.34
C GLN A 327 20.21 -7.81 27.02
N ASP A 328 19.39 -6.86 26.55
CA ASP A 328 18.04 -6.68 27.09
C ASP A 328 17.19 -7.93 26.84
N ILE A 329 17.28 -8.51 25.64
CA ILE A 329 16.59 -9.77 25.30
C ILE A 329 17.08 -10.92 26.16
N ALA A 330 18.38 -11.04 26.40
CA ALA A 330 18.96 -12.10 27.24
C ALA A 330 18.49 -12.03 28.69
N GLN A 331 18.26 -10.81 29.22
CA GLN A 331 17.74 -10.61 30.57
C GLN A 331 16.24 -10.89 30.68
N ASN A 332 15.48 -10.63 29.61
CA ASN A 332 14.02 -10.82 29.52
C ASN A 332 13.24 -10.33 30.76
N ASP A 333 13.64 -9.17 31.27
CA ASP A 333 13.11 -8.61 32.50
C ASP A 333 11.82 -7.81 32.24
N SER A 334 11.42 -6.99 33.23
CA SER A 334 10.25 -6.12 33.10
C SER A 334 10.43 -5.03 32.04
N ILE A 335 11.66 -4.68 31.65
CA ILE A 335 11.94 -3.66 30.64
C ILE A 335 11.53 -4.14 29.26
N ILE A 336 11.88 -5.38 28.89
CA ILE A 336 11.48 -5.97 27.60
C ILE A 336 9.97 -6.11 27.50
N GLN A 337 9.31 -6.60 28.55
CA GLN A 337 7.86 -6.69 28.59
C GLN A 337 7.20 -5.31 28.47
N SER A 338 7.74 -4.30 29.16
CA SER A 338 7.26 -2.91 29.05
C SER A 338 7.42 -2.36 27.63
N LYS A 339 8.55 -2.62 26.97
CA LYS A 339 8.77 -2.26 25.55
C LYS A 339 7.77 -2.95 24.62
N GLN A 340 7.52 -4.25 24.79
CA GLN A 340 6.54 -5.00 24.01
C GLN A 340 5.12 -4.45 24.19
N THR A 341 4.68 -4.23 25.43
CA THR A 341 3.39 -3.61 25.74
C THR A 341 3.26 -2.25 25.03
N LYS A 342 4.26 -1.37 25.22
CA LYS A 342 4.26 -0.03 24.64
C LYS A 342 4.23 -0.06 23.11
N ALA A 343 4.99 -0.96 22.47
CA ALA A 343 4.99 -1.11 21.01
C ALA A 343 3.62 -1.54 20.48
N ILE A 344 3.01 -2.56 21.11
CA ILE A 344 1.70 -3.08 20.72
C ILE A 344 0.58 -2.06 20.95
N GLU A 345 0.56 -1.38 22.10
CA GLU A 345 -0.41 -0.33 22.40
C GLU A 345 -0.30 0.83 21.41
N SER A 346 0.92 1.31 21.17
CA SER A 346 1.15 2.44 20.26
C SER A 346 0.70 2.09 18.84
N LEU A 347 1.02 0.90 18.34
CA LEU A 347 0.62 0.49 16.99
C LEU A 347 -0.86 0.15 16.89
N THR A 348 -1.48 -0.34 17.97
CA THR A 348 -2.94 -0.51 18.06
C THR A 348 -3.63 0.83 17.87
N ASP A 349 -3.25 1.83 18.68
CA ASP A 349 -3.87 3.16 18.63
C ASP A 349 -3.67 3.83 17.26
N MET A 350 -2.48 3.68 16.69
CA MET A 350 -2.19 4.25 15.36
C MET A 350 -2.92 3.53 14.23
N ALA A 351 -3.12 2.20 14.32
CA ALA A 351 -3.90 1.45 13.34
C ALA A 351 -5.39 1.78 13.41
N ASP A 352 -5.94 1.95 14.62
CA ASP A 352 -7.32 2.42 14.83
C ASP A 352 -7.54 3.82 14.21
N LEU A 353 -6.63 4.77 14.48
CA LEU A 353 -6.67 6.09 13.85
C LEU A 353 -6.61 6.04 12.30
N GLN A 354 -5.98 5.02 11.73
CA GLN A 354 -5.93 4.79 10.28
C GLN A 354 -7.21 4.10 9.75
N GLY A 355 -8.11 3.67 10.64
CA GLY A 355 -9.42 3.11 10.31
C GLY A 355 -9.46 1.59 10.27
N PHE A 356 -8.48 0.87 10.83
CA PHE A 356 -8.61 -0.58 11.07
C PHE A 356 -9.66 -0.84 12.15
N GLY A 357 -10.43 -1.92 12.02
CA GLY A 357 -11.47 -2.24 13.00
C GLY A 357 -10.82 -2.55 14.35
N ASP A 358 -11.22 -1.84 15.40
CA ASP A 358 -10.64 -1.92 16.73
C ASP A 358 -11.48 -2.79 17.66
N SER A 359 -11.00 -2.97 18.90
CA SER A 359 -11.77 -3.56 19.99
C SER A 359 -12.38 -4.94 19.69
N TRP A 360 -11.72 -5.74 18.85
CA TRP A 360 -12.21 -7.07 18.52
C TRP A 360 -12.14 -8.00 19.72
N VAL A 361 -13.26 -8.66 20.03
CA VAL A 361 -13.36 -9.66 21.09
C VAL A 361 -13.77 -10.99 20.47
N TYR A 362 -13.06 -12.06 20.82
CA TYR A 362 -13.45 -13.40 20.40
C TYR A 362 -14.80 -13.76 21.01
N SER A 363 -15.76 -14.06 20.15
CA SER A 363 -17.02 -14.69 20.51
C SER A 363 -17.13 -16.02 19.79
N VAL A 364 -17.61 -17.04 20.51
CA VAL A 364 -17.97 -18.30 19.86
C VAL A 364 -19.17 -17.98 18.98
N LYS A 365 -19.05 -18.17 17.66
CA LYS A 365 -20.22 -18.15 16.79
C LYS A 365 -21.15 -19.26 17.27
N THR A 366 -22.21 -18.89 17.97
CA THR A 366 -23.38 -19.76 18.14
C THR A 366 -24.02 -19.85 16.76
N ASN A 367 -23.80 -20.97 16.07
CA ASN A 367 -24.49 -21.26 14.81
C ASN A 367 -26.00 -21.29 14.99
#